data_AF-A0A7C2VM60-F1
#
_entry.id   AF-A0A7C2VM60-F1
#
_cell.length_a   1.000
_cell.length_b   1.000
_cell.length_c   1.000
_cell.angle_alpha   90.00
_cell.angle_beta   90.00
_cell.angle_gamma   90.00
#
_symmetry.space_group_name_H-M   'P 1'
#
loop_
_entity.id
_entity.type
_entity.pdbx_description
1 polymer ?
#
loop_
_entity_poly.entity_id
_entity_poly.type
_entity_poly.pdbx_seq_one_letter_code
_entity_poly.pdbx_strand_id
1 'polypeptide(L)'
;MGTMTVPIPHRFAITKVRIVGEWSWDQKCVICLGDIKPGEKILMCPKCGAIGHEDHFLEWIKVKALCPNCRSILREKDLKRF
;
A
#
# COMPACT_ATOMS: atom_id res chain seq x y z
N MET A 1 0.03 25.35 -46.72
CA MET A 1 0.41 25.15 -45.31
C MET A 1 -0.45 24.01 -44.77
N GLY A 2 -0.08 22.76 -45.05
CA GLY A 2 -0.86 21.59 -44.66
C GLY A 2 -0.50 21.14 -43.25
N THR A 3 -1.48 21.02 -42.37
CA THR A 3 -1.29 20.49 -41.01
C THR A 3 -1.10 18.98 -41.11
N MET A 4 0.12 18.50 -40.83
CA MET A 4 0.38 17.07 -40.66
C MET A 4 -0.20 16.64 -39.32
N THR A 5 -1.44 16.15 -39.30
CA THR A 5 -2.00 15.46 -38.14
C THR A 5 -1.48 14.03 -38.15
N VAL A 6 -0.46 13.75 -37.33
CA VAL A 6 0.01 12.36 -37.11
C VAL A 6 -1.08 11.62 -36.32
N PRO A 7 -1.68 10.54 -36.85
CA PRO A 7 -2.73 9.82 -36.15
C PRO A 7 -2.13 9.09 -34.94
N ILE A 8 -2.61 9.45 -33.75
CA ILE A 8 -2.26 8.77 -32.49
C ILE A 8 -2.79 7.33 -32.59
N PRO A 9 -1.95 6.29 -32.58
CA PRO A 9 -2.42 4.92 -32.76
C PRO A 9 -3.32 4.53 -31.58
N HIS A 10 -4.62 4.38 -31.86
CA HIS A 10 -5.71 4.14 -30.90
C HIS A 10 -5.67 2.79 -30.17
N ARG A 11 -4.65 1.96 -30.36
CA ARG A 11 -4.58 0.61 -29.78
C ARG A 11 -3.13 0.22 -29.49
N PHE A 12 -2.72 0.37 -28.23
CA PHE A 12 -1.56 -0.35 -27.75
C PHE A 12 -1.94 -1.83 -27.64
N ALA A 13 -1.41 -2.64 -28.56
CA ALA A 13 -1.54 -4.09 -28.49
C ALA A 13 -0.39 -4.65 -27.65
N ILE A 14 -0.68 -5.22 -26.48
CA ILE A 14 0.29 -5.99 -25.70
C ILE A 14 0.48 -7.32 -26.44
N THR A 15 1.52 -7.42 -27.27
CA THR A 15 1.76 -8.59 -28.14
C THR A 15 2.67 -9.63 -27.50
N LYS A 16 3.41 -9.28 -26.44
CA LYS A 16 4.32 -10.18 -25.72
C LYS A 16 4.33 -9.86 -24.23
N VAL A 17 3.88 -10.80 -23.40
CA VAL A 17 4.01 -10.75 -21.95
C VAL A 17 5.17 -11.67 -21.54
N ARG A 18 6.07 -11.18 -20.68
CA ARG A 18 7.09 -12.02 -20.03
C ARG A 18 7.05 -11.79 -18.53
N ILE A 19 7.19 -12.86 -17.75
CA ILE A 19 7.36 -12.77 -16.30
C ILE A 19 8.81 -12.39 -16.04
N VAL A 20 9.05 -11.27 -15.36
CA VAL A 20 10.40 -10.76 -15.04
C VAL A 20 10.92 -11.25 -13.69
N GLY A 21 10.07 -11.91 -12.91
CA GLY A 21 10.38 -12.45 -11.58
C GLY A 21 9.12 -12.61 -10.74
N GLU A 22 9.26 -13.26 -9.58
CA GLU A 22 8.24 -13.32 -8.54
C GLU A 22 8.52 -12.22 -7.50
N TRP A 23 7.53 -11.38 -7.23
CA TRP A 23 7.64 -10.28 -6.27
C TRP A 23 6.66 -10.54 -5.15
N SER A 24 7.19 -10.77 -3.96
CA SER A 24 6.36 -10.91 -2.77
C SER A 24 6.30 -9.55 -2.07
N TRP A 25 5.12 -8.95 -2.11
CA TRP A 25 4.78 -7.77 -1.32
C TRP A 25 4.28 -8.21 0.06
N ASP A 26 4.86 -9.30 0.58
CA ASP A 26 4.47 -9.86 1.86
C ASP A 26 4.75 -8.88 2.99
N GLN A 27 4.17 -9.21 4.13
CA GLN A 27 3.70 -8.33 5.17
C GLN A 27 4.80 -7.36 5.66
N LYS A 28 4.95 -6.17 5.05
CA LYS A 28 5.85 -5.14 5.56
C LYS A 28 5.09 -4.15 6.43
N CYS A 29 5.72 -3.69 7.49
CA CYS A 29 5.17 -2.61 8.28
C CYS A 29 5.16 -1.31 7.48
N VAL A 30 3.99 -0.71 7.35
CA VAL A 30 3.80 0.55 6.59
C VAL A 30 4.54 1.76 7.17
N ILE A 31 5.16 1.63 8.35
CA ILE A 31 5.81 2.72 9.08
C ILE A 31 7.33 2.57 9.05
N CYS A 32 7.88 1.44 9.51
CA CYS A 32 9.32 1.20 9.50
C CYS A 32 9.84 0.56 8.20
N LEU A 33 8.92 0.12 7.32
CA LEU A 33 9.21 -0.62 6.08
C LEU A 33 9.94 -1.96 6.28
N GLY A 34 10.08 -2.42 7.52
CA GLY A 34 10.62 -3.73 7.87
C GLY A 34 9.61 -4.85 7.65
N ASP A 35 10.13 -6.04 7.42
CA ASP A 35 9.34 -7.27 7.29
C ASP A 35 8.69 -7.64 8.63
N ILE A 36 7.41 -8.04 8.57
CA ILE A 36 6.65 -8.54 9.70
C ILE A 36 6.77 -10.06 9.71
N LYS A 37 7.30 -10.60 10.80
CA LYS A 37 7.49 -12.03 10.97
C LYS A 37 6.22 -12.71 11.50
N PRO A 38 5.99 -13.99 11.19
CA PRO A 38 4.91 -14.75 11.79
C PRO A 38 5.06 -14.77 13.32
N GLY A 39 3.98 -14.41 14.03
CA GLY A 39 3.94 -14.31 15.49
C GLY A 39 4.23 -12.93 16.06
N GLU A 40 4.60 -11.95 15.24
CA GLU A 40 4.65 -10.55 15.67
C GLU A 40 3.24 -9.97 15.80
N LYS A 41 3.03 -9.13 16.82
CA LYS A 41 1.76 -8.43 17.02
C LYS A 41 1.60 -7.37 15.97
N ILE A 42 0.47 -7.41 15.26
CA ILE A 42 0.19 -6.45 14.20
C ILE A 42 -1.13 -5.74 14.41
N LEU A 43 -1.18 -4.53 13.85
CA LEU A 43 -2.40 -3.77 13.70
C LEU A 43 -2.71 -3.59 12.23
N MET A 44 -3.99 -3.69 11.92
CA MET A 44 -4.52 -3.47 10.58
C MET A 44 -5.48 -2.30 10.56
N CYS A 45 -5.31 -1.44 9.56
CA CYS A 45 -6.27 -0.41 9.22
C CYS A 45 -7.57 -1.06 8.70
N PRO A 46 -8.74 -0.79 9.31
CA PRO A 46 -10.01 -1.37 8.87
C PRO A 46 -10.50 -0.82 7.51
N LYS A 47 -9.92 0.29 7.02
CA LYS A 47 -10.34 0.95 5.77
C LYS A 47 -9.59 0.46 4.54
N CYS A 48 -8.28 0.30 4.64
CA CYS A 48 -7.43 -0.06 3.50
C CYS A 48 -6.66 -1.38 3.68
N GLY A 49 -6.77 -2.02 4.84
CA GLY A 49 -6.05 -3.26 5.12
C GLY A 49 -4.54 -3.10 5.32
N ALA A 50 -4.02 -1.86 5.36
CA ALA A 50 -2.61 -1.63 5.65
C ALA A 50 -2.27 -2.18 7.04
N ILE A 51 -1.14 -2.88 7.12
CA ILE A 51 -0.65 -3.53 8.33
C ILE A 51 0.60 -2.82 8.84
N GLY A 52 0.85 -2.94 10.14
CA GLY A 52 2.12 -2.59 10.74
C GLY A 52 2.32 -3.30 12.06
N HIS A 53 3.55 -3.28 12.57
CA HIS A 53 3.82 -3.64 13.95
C HIS A 53 2.92 -2.83 14.87
N GLU A 54 2.39 -3.49 15.89
CA GLU A 54 1.46 -2.90 16.85
C GLU A 54 2.00 -1.59 17.45
N ASP A 55 3.26 -1.59 17.89
CA ASP A 55 3.91 -0.43 18.52
C ASP A 55 4.00 0.77 17.57
N HIS A 56 4.61 0.56 16.39
CA HIS A 56 4.74 1.60 15.37
C HIS A 56 3.38 2.17 14.96
N PHE A 57 2.39 1.30 14.74
CA PHE A 57 1.08 1.73 14.27
C PHE A 57 0.30 2.50 15.34
N LEU A 58 0.38 2.10 16.62
CA LEU A 58 -0.25 2.87 17.70
C LEU A 58 0.39 4.25 17.88
N GLU A 59 1.72 4.33 17.95
CA GLU A 59 2.41 5.60 18.14
C GLU A 59 2.12 6.59 17.00
N TRP A 60 2.07 6.08 15.76
CA TRP A 60 1.68 6.90 14.62
C TRP A 60 0.27 7.47 14.76
N ILE A 61 -0.69 6.63 15.18
CA ILE A 61 -2.09 7.04 15.32
C ILE A 61 -2.27 8.01 16.49
N LYS A 62 -1.54 7.85 17.60
CA LYS A 62 -1.57 8.81 18.71
C LYS A 62 -1.11 10.20 18.28
N VAL A 63 -0.10 10.30 17.40
CA VAL A 63 0.46 11.59 16.95
C VAL A 63 -0.33 12.18 15.78
N LYS A 64 -0.76 11.37 14.81
CA LYS A 64 -1.32 11.86 13.54
C LYS A 64 -2.83 11.63 13.39
N ALA A 65 -3.41 10.68 14.12
CA ALA A 65 -4.82 10.25 14.00
C ALA A 65 -5.24 9.87 12.56
N LEU A 66 -4.28 9.48 11.71
CA LEU A 66 -4.47 9.23 10.28
C LEU A 66 -3.72 7.97 9.86
N CYS A 67 -4.33 7.18 8.98
CA CYS A 67 -3.66 6.04 8.35
C CYS A 67 -2.47 6.53 7.49
N PRO A 68 -1.25 5.97 7.65
CA PRO A 68 -0.10 6.35 6.82
C PRO A 68 -0.30 5.97 5.34
N ASN A 69 -1.11 4.95 5.04
CA ASN A 69 -1.38 4.50 3.66
C ASN A 69 -2.51 5.29 3.00
N CYS A 70 -3.73 5.21 3.56
CA CYS A 70 -4.94 5.76 2.91
C CYS A 70 -5.37 7.13 3.45
N ARG A 71 -4.67 7.67 4.46
CA ARG A 71 -4.96 8.97 5.09
C ARG A 71 -6.37 9.10 5.68
N SER A 72 -7.06 7.98 5.90
CA SER A 72 -8.33 7.99 6.62
C SER A 72 -8.10 8.29 8.10
N ILE A 73 -9.02 9.04 8.71
CA ILE A 73 -9.00 9.30 10.14
C ILE A 73 -9.21 7.98 10.88
N LEU A 74 -8.34 7.70 11.83
CA LEU A 74 -8.32 6.48 12.63
C LEU A 74 -8.11 6.84 14.10
N ARG A 75 -8.84 6.17 14.99
CA ARG A 75 -8.61 6.21 16.43
C ARG A 75 -8.11 4.84 16.87
N GLU A 76 -7.42 4.76 18.01
CA GLU A 76 -6.86 3.49 18.52
C GLU A 76 -7.91 2.38 18.62
N LYS A 77 -9.14 2.73 19.02
CA LYS A 77 -10.28 1.82 19.12
C LYS A 77 -10.77 1.24 17.79
N ASP A 78 -10.44 1.86 16.67
CA ASP A 78 -10.87 1.42 15.34
C ASP A 78 -9.92 0.36 14.75
N LEU A 79 -8.75 0.14 15.37
CA LEU A 79 -7.72 -0.75 14.87
C LEU A 79 -8.02 -2.21 15.22
N LYS A 80 -7.83 -3.09 14.24
CA LYS A 80 -7.94 -4.54 14.44
C LYS A 80 -6.57 -5.11 14.81
N ARG A 81 -6.54 -5.91 15.88
CA ARG A 81 -5.34 -6.50 16.49
C ARG A 81 -5.31 -7.99 16.18
N PHE A 82 -4.17 -8.48 15.70
CA PHE A 82 -3.95 -9.87 15.31
C PHE A 82 -2.67 -10.43 15.92
#